data_AF-A0A260MFP8-F1
#
_entry.id   AF-A0A260MFP8-F1
#
_cell.length_a   1.000
_cell.length_b   1.000
_cell.length_c   1.000
_cell.angle_alpha   90.00
_cell.angle_beta   90.00
_cell.angle_gamma   90.00
#
_symmetry.space_group_name_H-M   'P 1'
#
loop_
_entity.id
_entity.type
_entity.pdbx_description
1 polymer ?
#
loop_
_entity_poly.entity_id
_entity_poly.type
_entity_poly.pdbx_seq_one_letter_code
_entity_poly.pdbx_strand_id
1 'polypeptide(L)' 'MSEEPNDDRSAEDDASRARAERARLARIFGEVLPETTGDERSDGAGTESGGPSSDEWLKQQRPPHYF' A
#
# COMPACT_ATOMS: atom_id res chain seq x y z
N MET A 1 -19.99 -33.00 11.27
CA MET A 1 -18.63 -32.90 10.70
C MET A 1 -18.72 -31.87 9.59
N SER A 2 -18.38 -30.62 9.90
CA SER A 2 -18.31 -29.56 8.89
C SER A 2 -16.88 -29.57 8.36
N GLU A 3 -16.72 -29.92 7.09
CA GLU A 3 -15.42 -29.85 6.40
C GLU A 3 -15.13 -28.37 6.13
N GLU A 4 -14.20 -27.78 6.88
CA GLU A 4 -13.71 -26.43 6.62
C GLU A 4 -12.99 -26.40 5.26
N PRO A 5 -13.32 -25.47 4.36
CA PRO A 5 -12.71 -25.41 3.04
C PRO A 5 -11.27 -24.87 3.11
N ASN A 6 -10.31 -25.79 3.26
CA ASN A 6 -8.95 -25.79 2.72
C ASN A 6 -8.26 -24.42 2.48
N ASP A 7 -7.55 -23.95 3.51
CA ASP A 7 -6.66 -22.77 3.57
C ASP A 7 -5.45 -22.85 2.59
N ASP A 8 -5.01 -24.07 2.26
CA ASP A 8 -3.80 -24.35 1.47
C ASP A 8 -3.89 -23.77 0.04
N ARG A 9 -5.08 -23.85 -0.57
CA ARG A 9 -5.32 -23.32 -1.93
C ARG A 9 -5.19 -21.81 -2.00
N SER A 10 -5.56 -21.09 -0.93
CA SER A 10 -5.46 -19.63 -0.88
C SER A 10 -4.00 -19.18 -0.78
N ALA A 11 -3.16 -19.89 -0.02
CA ALA A 11 -1.73 -19.59 0.07
C ALA A 11 -0.98 -19.85 -1.25
N GLU A 12 -1.32 -20.91 -1.98
CA GLU A 12 -0.77 -21.21 -3.30
C GLU A 12 -1.12 -20.14 -4.35
N ASP A 13 -2.36 -19.64 -4.31
CA ASP A 13 -2.84 -18.56 -5.18
C ASP A 13 -2.11 -17.24 -4.89
N ASP A 14 -1.89 -16.90 -3.61
CA ASP A 14 -1.14 -15.70 -3.21
C ASP A 14 0.34 -15.77 -3.63
N ALA A 15 0.98 -16.94 -3.46
CA ALA A 15 2.35 -17.15 -3.91
C ALA A 15 2.46 -17.00 -5.44
N SER A 16 1.47 -17.49 -6.18
CA SER A 16 1.38 -17.37 -7.63
C SER A 16 1.23 -15.91 -8.09
N ARG A 17 0.37 -15.14 -7.41
CA ARG A 17 0.21 -13.70 -7.64
C ARG A 17 1.50 -12.93 -7.36
N ALA A 18 2.15 -13.20 -6.24
CA ALA A 18 3.42 -12.56 -5.88
C ALA A 18 4.53 -12.84 -6.90
N ARG A 19 4.55 -14.05 -7.49
CA ARG A 19 5.48 -14.41 -8.56
C ARG A 19 5.21 -13.62 -9.85
N ALA A 20 3.94 -13.50 -10.23
CA ALA A 20 3.53 -12.75 -11.42
C ALA A 20 3.88 -11.25 -11.29
N GLU A 21 3.61 -10.65 -10.14
CA GLU A 21 3.97 -9.25 -9.87
C GLU A 21 5.48 -9.03 -9.90
N ARG A 22 6.27 -9.94 -9.29
CA ARG A 22 7.74 -9.85 -9.36
C ARG A 22 8.24 -9.91 -10.81
N ALA A 23 7.69 -10.79 -11.64
CA ALA A 23 8.07 -10.89 -13.05
C ALA A 23 7.70 -9.63 -13.85
N ARG A 24 6.53 -9.04 -13.57
CA ARG A 24 6.09 -7.78 -14.17
C ARG A 24 7.00 -6.62 -13.80
N LEU A 25 7.37 -6.50 -12.53
CA LEU A 25 8.31 -5.48 -12.05
C LEU A 25 9.70 -5.69 -12.66
N ALA A 26 10.19 -6.93 -12.72
CA ALA A 26 11.48 -7.24 -13.32
C ALA A 26 11.55 -6.91 -14.82
N ARG A 27 10.43 -7.02 -15.54
CA ARG A 27 10.34 -6.59 -16.94
C ARG A 27 10.55 -5.08 -17.13
N ILE A 28 10.16 -4.28 -16.15
CA ILE A 28 10.22 -2.80 -16.21
C ILE A 28 11.52 -2.28 -15.58
N PHE A 29 11.87 -2.80 -14.41
CA PHE A 29 12.93 -2.28 -13.54
C PHE A 29 14.18 -3.18 -13.51
N GLY A 30 14.10 -4.41 -14.01
CA GLY A 30 15.14 -5.42 -13.83
C GLY A 30 15.03 -6.15 -12.49
N GLU A 31 16.00 -7.02 -12.19
CA GLU A 31 16.01 -7.83 -10.96
C GLU A 31 16.18 -6.99 -9.67
N VAL A 32 16.79 -5.81 -9.79
CA VAL A 32 17.02 -4.89 -8.67
C VAL A 32 15.88 -3.87 -8.65
N LEU A 33 15.05 -3.93 -7.61
CA LEU A 33 13.97 -2.96 -7.39
C LEU A 33 14.51 -1.73 -6.63
N PRO A 34 14.02 -0.53 -6.94
CA PRO A 34 14.32 0.65 -6.14
C PRO A 34 13.80 0.48 -4.71
N GLU A 35 14.56 0.95 -3.73
CA GLU A 35 14.13 0.98 -2.33
C GLU A 35 13.12 2.11 -2.13
N THR A 36 12.01 1.82 -1.46
CA THR A 36 11.05 2.83 -1.04
C THR A 36 11.62 3.64 0.12
N THR A 37 11.59 4.96 0.01
CA THR A 37 12.13 5.84 1.08
C THR A 37 11.20 5.82 2.29
N GLY A 38 11.73 6.14 3.47
CA GLY A 38 10.97 6.10 4.72
C GLY A 38 9.73 7.00 4.75
N ASP A 39 9.70 8.08 3.98
CA ASP A 39 8.57 9.01 3.89
C ASP A 39 7.37 8.44 3.11
N GLU A 40 7.61 7.50 2.19
CA GLU A 40 6.57 6.83 1.41
C GLU A 40 5.97 5.62 2.14
N ARG A 41 6.71 5.06 3.11
CA ARG A 41 6.20 3.99 3.97
C ARG A 41 5.28 4.59 5.03
N SER A 42 4.00 4.74 4.69
CA SER A 42 2.96 4.94 5.69
C SER A 42 2.96 3.76 6.66
N ASP A 43 3.25 4.00 7.93
CA ASP A 43 3.14 3.03 9.02
C ASP A 43 1.67 2.60 9.19
N GLY A 44 1.23 1.64 8.37
CA GLY A 44 -0.10 1.05 8.47
C GLY A 44 -0.83 1.04 7.15
N ALA A 45 -0.97 -0.16 6.59
CA ALA A 45 -2.03 -0.45 5.64
C ALA A 45 -3.39 -0.14 6.30
N GLY A 46 -4.05 0.93 5.87
CA GLY A 46 -5.39 1.29 6.35
C GLY A 46 -5.50 2.56 7.20
N THR A 47 -4.70 3.59 6.94
CA THR A 47 -5.12 4.95 7.31
C THR A 47 -5.47 5.69 6.03
N GLU A 48 -6.72 5.52 5.63
CA GLU A 48 -7.55 6.54 4.98
C GLU A 48 -6.94 7.94 5.12
N SER A 49 -6.62 8.55 3.98
CA SER A 49 -6.08 9.90 3.79
C SER A 49 -6.97 11.06 4.30
N GLY A 50 -7.57 10.96 5.50
CA GLY A 50 -8.57 11.91 5.96
C GLY A 50 -8.85 11.90 7.46
N GLY A 51 -7.86 11.61 8.31
CA GLY A 51 -8.00 11.87 9.75
C GLY A 51 -8.16 13.38 10.04
N PRO A 52 -8.86 13.77 11.12
CA PRO A 52 -9.19 15.17 11.43
C PRO A 52 -7.96 16.12 11.49
N SER A 53 -6.77 15.58 11.75
CA SER A 53 -5.51 16.33 11.73
C SER A 53 -5.05 16.79 10.35
N SER A 54 -5.42 16.10 9.26
CA SER A 54 -5.01 16.47 7.90
C SER A 54 -5.74 17.74 7.43
N ASP A 55 -7.05 17.81 7.67
CA ASP A 55 -7.89 18.97 7.35
C ASP A 55 -7.56 20.19 8.21
N GLU A 56 -7.25 19.98 9.49
CA GLU A 56 -6.87 21.05 10.41
C GLU A 56 -5.52 21.66 10.06
N TRP A 57 -4.55 20.84 9.65
CA TRP A 57 -3.26 21.31 9.13
C TRP A 57 -3.44 22.10 7.83
N LEU A 58 -4.25 21.61 6.90
CA LEU A 58 -4.52 22.30 5.63
C LEU A 58 -5.17 23.68 5.83
N LYS A 59 -6.10 23.79 6.78
CA LYS A 59 -6.74 25.08 7.13
C LYS A 59 -5.75 26.09 7.70
N GLN A 60 -4.74 25.63 8.46
CA GLN A 60 -3.68 26.48 9.01
C GLN A 60 -2.67 26.93 7.96
N GLN A 61 -2.51 26.17 6.87
CA GLN A 61 -1.65 26.54 5.74
C GLN A 61 -2.31 27.49 4.74
N ARG A 62 -3.57 27.92 4.97
CA ARG A 62 -4.23 28.88 4.08
C ARG A 62 -3.62 30.28 4.22
N PRO A 63 -3.20 30.92 3.12
CA PRO A 63 -2.66 32.29 3.17
C PRO A 63 -3.66 33.29 3.77
N PRO A 64 -3.19 34.26 4.59
CA PRO A 64 -4.04 35.17 5.37
C PRO A 64 -4.87 36.16 4.55
N HIS A 65 -4.62 36.25 3.24
CA HIS A 65 -5.29 37.20 2.34
C HIS A 65 -6.26 36.53 1.34
N TYR A 66 -6.70 35.31 1.62
CA TYR A 66 -7.92 34.80 1.00
C TYR A 66 -9.15 35.34 1.74
N PHE A 67 -9.58 36.53 1.32
CA PHE A 67 -10.95 36.99 1.49
C PHE A 67 -11.80 36.54 0.30
#